data_AF-A0A7C7LG03-F1
#
_entry.id   AF-A0A7C7LG03-F1
#
_cell.length_a   1.000
_cell.length_b   1.000
_cell.length_c   1.000
_cell.angle_alpha   90.00
_cell.angle_beta   90.00
_cell.angle_gamma   90.00
#
_symmetry.space_group_name_H-M   'P 1'
#
loop_
_entity.id
_entity.type
_entity.pdbx_description
1 polymer ?
#
loop_
_entity_poly.entity_id
_entity_poly.type
_entity_poly.pdbx_seq_one_letter_code
_entity_poly.pdbx_strand_id
1 'polypeptide(L)' 'MSSRLTKSDVERIAGLAHLELSEAEKETFARQLADILTYAEAVQAIDTTNAPPTTHVLSR' A
#
# COMPACT_ATOMS: atom_id res chain seq x y z
N MET A 1 3.87 10.06 -6.77
CA MET A 1 2.40 10.10 -6.92
C MET A 1 1.85 10.64 -5.61
N SER A 2 0.95 11.63 -5.58
CA SER A 2 0.55 12.17 -4.26
C SER A 2 -0.14 11.08 -3.41
N SER A 3 0.58 10.56 -2.42
CA SER A 3 0.21 9.51 -1.48
C SER A 3 -0.86 9.93 -0.47
N ARG A 4 -1.82 10.78 -0.87
CA ARG A 4 -2.92 11.18 -0.01
C ARG A 4 -3.95 10.07 0.01
N LEU A 5 -3.75 9.11 0.92
CA LEU A 5 -4.75 8.11 1.23
C LEU A 5 -5.88 8.76 2.05
N THR A 6 -7.12 8.59 1.62
CA THR A 6 -8.29 9.11 2.32
C THR A 6 -8.95 8.02 3.19
N LYS A 7 -9.83 8.44 4.09
CA LYS A 7 -10.66 7.50 4.87
C LYS A 7 -11.50 6.57 3.98
N SER A 8 -12.05 7.10 2.88
CA SER A 8 -12.79 6.30 1.90
C SER A 8 -11.91 5.28 1.18
N ASP A 9 -10.62 5.57 0.96
CA ASP A 9 -9.70 4.59 0.39
C ASP A 9 -9.45 3.44 1.37
N VAL A 10 -9.26 3.76 2.66
CA VAL A 10 -9.12 2.74 3.72
C VAL A 10 -10.36 1.87 3.81
N GLU A 11 -11.55 2.47 3.77
CA GLU A 11 -12.82 1.74 3.79
C GLU A 11 -12.96 0.80 2.59
N ARG A 12 -12.61 1.26 1.38
CA ARG A 12 -12.62 0.43 0.18
C ARG A 12 -11.63 -0.74 0.28
N ILE A 13 -10.42 -0.49 0.78
CA ILE A 13 -9.39 -1.52 0.96
C ILE A 13 -9.83 -2.54 2.02
N ALA A 14 -10.41 -2.08 3.13
CA ALA A 14 -10.95 -2.94 4.17
C ALA A 14 -12.07 -3.85 3.63
N GLY A 15 -12.94 -3.32 2.77
CA GLY A 15 -13.96 -4.11 2.06
C GLY A 15 -13.37 -5.19 1.16
N LEU A 16 -12.28 -4.90 0.43
CA LEU A 16 -11.57 -5.90 -0.39
C LEU A 16 -10.87 -6.97 0.45
N ALA A 17 -10.41 -6.60 1.65
CA ALA A 17 -9.70 -7.48 2.57
C ALA A 17 -10.64 -8.22 3.55
N HIS A 18 -11.96 -7.99 3.47
CA HIS A 18 -12.95 -8.51 4.42
C HIS A 18 -12.63 -8.16 5.89
N LEU A 19 -12.18 -6.92 6.14
CA LEU A 19 -11.87 -6.41 7.47
C LEU A 19 -12.95 -5.42 7.93
N GLU A 20 -13.49 -5.65 9.11
CA GLU A 20 -14.33 -4.66 9.81
C GLU A 20 -13.44 -3.71 10.60
N LEU A 21 -13.62 -2.41 10.39
CA LEU A 21 -12.85 -1.36 11.06
C LEU A 21 -13.80 -0.34 11.69
N SER A 22 -13.50 0.08 12.90
CA SER A 22 -14.16 1.22 13.54
C SER A 22 -13.79 2.54 12.87
N GLU A 23 -14.59 3.57 13.09
CA GLU A 23 -14.36 4.90 12.53
C GLU A 23 -12.99 5.49 12.94
N ALA A 24 -12.59 5.27 14.20
CA ALA A 24 -11.30 5.72 14.73
C ALA A 24 -10.11 4.98 14.11
N GLU A 25 -10.25 3.68 13.83
CA GLU A 25 -9.25 2.89 13.12
C GLU A 25 -9.11 3.37 11.67
N LYS A 26 -10.22 3.64 10.97
CA LYS A 26 -10.20 4.16 9.60
C LYS A 26 -9.42 5.48 9.50
N GLU A 27 -9.63 6.41 10.44
CA GLU A 27 -8.87 7.67 10.49
C GLU A 27 -7.39 7.48 10.81
N THR A 28 -7.09 6.55 11.72
CA THR A 28 -5.71 6.26 12.11
C THR A 28 -4.93 5.61 10.96
N PHE A 29 -5.54 4.61 10.31
CA PHE A 29 -4.92 3.90 9.20
C PHE A 29 -4.78 4.76 7.96
N ALA A 30 -5.69 5.71 7.71
CA ALA A 30 -5.54 6.66 6.61
C ALA A 30 -4.22 7.43 6.71
N ARG A 31 -3.86 7.90 7.90
CA ARG A 31 -2.58 8.60 8.15
C ARG A 31 -1.39 7.64 8.04
N GLN A 32 -1.43 6.53 8.76
CA GLN A 32 -0.29 5.61 8.82
C GLN A 32 0.03 4.97 7.46
N LEU A 33 -0.99 4.59 6.69
CA LEU A 33 -0.80 4.04 5.35
C LEU A 33 -0.30 5.11 4.36
N ALA A 34 -0.73 6.36 4.50
CA ALA A 34 -0.16 7.46 3.71
C ALA A 34 1.34 7.64 3.98
N ASP A 35 1.77 7.54 5.25
CA ASP A 35 3.19 7.60 5.63
C ASP A 35 3.99 6.42 5.05
N ILE A 36 3.45 5.20 5.13
CA ILE A 36 4.07 3.99 4.57
C ILE A 36 4.22 4.11 3.04
N LEU A 37 3.17 4.57 2.35
CA LEU A 37 3.21 4.75 0.90
C LEU A 37 4.22 5.82 0.50
N THR A 38 4.29 6.93 1.24
CA THR A 38 5.28 7.98 1.02
C THR A 38 6.70 7.43 1.17
N TYR A 39 6.96 6.59 2.16
CA TYR A 39 8.25 5.92 2.31
C TYR A 39 8.54 4.96 1.14
N ALA A 40 7.55 4.18 0.71
CA ALA A 40 7.67 3.23 -0.40
C ALA A 40 7.94 3.91 -1.76
N GLU A 41 7.63 5.20 -1.92
CA GLU A 41 7.98 5.96 -3.13
C GLU A 41 9.48 5.96 -3.41
N ALA A 42 10.34 5.78 -2.39
CA ALA A 42 11.79 5.67 -2.56
C ALA A 42 12.18 4.55 -3.55
N VAL A 43 11.38 3.48 -3.64
CA VAL A 43 11.62 2.36 -4.56
C VAL A 43 11.44 2.76 -6.03
N GLN A 44 10.65 3.81 -6.33
CA GLN A 44 10.41 4.25 -7.70
C GLN A 44 11.66 4.83 -8.38
N ALA A 45 12.71 5.17 -7.60
CA ALA A 45 13.99 5.65 -8.13
C ALA A 45 14.88 4.52 -8.67
N ILE A 46 14.50 3.25 -8.47
CA ILE A 46 15.28 2.09 -8.87
C ILE A 46 14.90 1.67 -10.30
N ASP A 47 15.88 1.55 -11.19
CA ASP A 47 15.66 1.05 -12.55
C ASP A 47 15.40 -0.46 -12.54
N THR A 48 14.20 -0.84 -12.98
CA THR A 48 13.75 -2.24 -13.09
C THR A 48 13.51 -2.67 -14.54
N THR A 49 13.92 -1.86 -15.54
CA THR A 49 13.61 -2.07 -16.98
C THR A 49 13.99 -3.47 -17.47
N ASN A 50 15.12 -4.00 -17.02
CA ASN A 50 15.64 -5.32 -17.43
C ASN A 50 15.54 -6.38 -16.32
N ALA A 51 14.76 -6.11 -15.28
CA ALA A 51 14.59 -7.00 -14.13
C ALA A 51 13.15 -7.57 -14.10
N PRO A 52 12.90 -8.77 -14.63
CA PRO A 52 11.57 -9.36 -14.60
C PRO A 52 11.15 -9.69 -13.15
N PRO A 53 9.84 -9.66 -12.84
CA PRO A 53 9.35 -10.01 -11.51
C PRO A 53 9.74 -11.43 -11.11
N THR A 54 10.28 -11.60 -9.90
CA THR A 54 10.58 -12.91 -9.33
C THR A 54 9.47 -13.31 -8.37
N THR A 55 8.70 -14.35 -8.71
CA THR A 55 7.58 -14.84 -7.88
C THR A 55 7.96 -16.00 -6.96
N HIS A 56 9.00 -16.75 -7.33
CA HIS A 56 9.53 -17.89 -6.57
C HIS A 56 11.06 -17.81 -6.56
N VAL A 57 11.66 -17.97 -5.37
CA VAL A 57 13.13 -17.90 -5.20
C VAL A 57 13.81 -19.14 -5.77
N LEU A 58 13.15 -20.30 -5.70
CA LEU A 58 13.64 -21.54 -6.28
C LEU A 58 12.72 -21.93 -7.44
N SER A 59 13.29 -22.01 -8.63
CA SER A 59 12.65 -22.63 -9.79
C SER A 59 13.00 -24.11 -9.74
N ARG A 60 12.01 -24.98 -9.60
CA ARG A 60 12.21 -26.43 -9.53
C ARG A 60 12.75 -26.99 -10.84
#